data_AF-A0A924PT80-F1
#
_entry.id   AF-A0A924PT80-F1
#
_cell.length_a   1.000
_cell.length_b   1.000
_cell.length_c   1.000
_cell.angle_alpha   90.00
_cell.angle_beta   90.00
_cell.angle_gamma   90.00
#
_symmetry.space_group_name_H-M   'P 1'
#
loop_
_entity.id
_entity.type
_entity.pdbx_description
1 polymer ?
#
loop_
_entity_poly.entity_id
_entity_poly.type
_entity_poly.pdbx_seq_one_letter_code
_entity_poly.pdbx_strand_id
1 'polypeptide(L)'
;MKFAFKSIVAAAAFVAVGVASATPYAGTWSVVSGSGGLTFSSDALSALSASGSNIITAATIPTVPGLPGAGLANKAVYTKATGNVSLTFNTATITGDALTSLQAANSLVNIRRSVFNDDGSVSQYNIYMANFDVNLGNSTIFANLYSRTDVGALINYGKQAIFTADVPGVIGGTGGNIQVTSVAGGVANGTASGSLAGALRMNATTATNILTALNLSTAATDPVAILVRTANWGGTQAGGTFTAPAAIPEPSTYVLMGLGLVGIGAVARRRRAA
;
A
#
# COMPACT_ATOMS: atom_id res chain seq x y z
N MET A 1 -39.81 47.64 -12.70
CA MET A 1 -39.38 46.25 -12.42
C MET A 1 -37.96 46.10 -12.95
N LYS A 2 -36.96 46.07 -12.06
CA LYS A 2 -35.54 45.94 -12.44
C LYS A 2 -35.18 44.45 -12.48
N PHE A 3 -34.80 43.97 -13.68
CA PHE A 3 -34.48 42.58 -13.95
C PHE A 3 -33.15 42.14 -13.29
N ALA A 4 -33.21 41.12 -12.45
CA ALA A 4 -32.08 40.47 -11.79
C ALA A 4 -31.46 39.38 -12.70
N PHE A 5 -30.85 39.77 -13.83
CA PHE A 5 -30.19 38.83 -14.75
C PHE A 5 -28.70 38.59 -14.44
N LYS A 6 -28.10 39.31 -13.50
CA LYS A 6 -26.65 39.22 -13.19
C LYS A 6 -26.29 38.07 -12.23
N SER A 7 -27.27 37.50 -11.52
CA SER A 7 -27.02 36.52 -10.46
C SER A 7 -26.93 35.07 -10.96
N ILE A 8 -27.43 34.77 -12.16
CA ILE A 8 -27.47 33.40 -12.69
C ILE A 8 -26.16 33.01 -13.40
N VAL A 9 -25.43 33.96 -13.98
CA VAL A 9 -24.16 33.69 -14.67
C VAL A 9 -23.03 33.34 -13.67
N ALA A 10 -23.08 33.91 -12.45
CA ALA A 10 -22.08 33.61 -11.41
C ALA A 10 -22.26 32.19 -10.80
N ALA A 11 -23.48 31.64 -10.78
CA ALA A 11 -23.74 30.31 -10.26
C ALA A 11 -23.27 29.20 -11.22
N ALA A 12 -23.37 29.41 -12.54
CA ALA A 12 -22.87 28.44 -13.53
C ALA A 12 -21.33 28.40 -13.59
N ALA A 13 -20.65 29.52 -13.30
CA ALA A 13 -19.19 29.57 -13.28
C ALA A 13 -18.58 28.91 -12.03
N PHE A 14 -19.29 28.89 -10.89
CA PHE A 14 -18.80 28.26 -9.65
C PHE A 14 -19.10 26.76 -9.56
N VAL A 15 -20.10 26.25 -10.27
CA VAL A 15 -20.41 24.81 -10.29
C VAL A 15 -19.45 24.02 -11.21
N ALA A 16 -18.69 24.69 -12.08
CA ALA A 16 -17.67 24.05 -12.92
C ALA A 16 -16.26 23.98 -12.28
N VAL A 17 -16.08 24.52 -11.07
CA VAL A 17 -14.77 24.53 -10.36
C VAL A 17 -14.70 23.42 -9.29
N GLY A 18 -15.80 22.71 -9.03
CA GLY A 18 -15.79 21.48 -8.25
C GLY A 18 -15.38 20.31 -9.13
N VAL A 19 -14.25 19.69 -8.83
CA VAL A 19 -13.62 18.56 -9.55
C VAL A 19 -13.21 18.85 -11.00
N ALA A 20 -12.23 19.75 -11.16
CA ALA A 20 -11.18 19.47 -12.13
C ALA A 20 -10.41 18.22 -11.65
N SER A 21 -11.03 17.04 -11.76
CA SER A 21 -10.26 15.81 -11.84
C SER A 21 -9.41 15.98 -13.09
N ALA A 22 -8.12 16.23 -12.92
CA ALA A 22 -7.18 16.17 -14.03
C ALA A 22 -7.52 14.90 -14.83
N THR A 23 -7.74 15.04 -16.14
CA THR A 23 -7.95 13.89 -17.00
C THR A 23 -6.83 12.90 -16.73
N PRO A 24 -7.13 11.64 -16.39
CA PRO A 24 -6.11 10.67 -16.05
C PRO A 24 -5.05 10.63 -17.15
N TYR A 25 -3.79 10.45 -16.76
CA TYR A 25 -2.72 10.31 -17.75
C TYR A 25 -3.04 9.13 -18.67
N ALA A 26 -3.06 9.38 -19.99
CA ALA A 26 -3.51 8.39 -20.97
C ALA A 26 -2.50 7.25 -21.21
N GLY A 27 -1.28 7.33 -20.64
CA GLY A 27 -0.26 6.30 -20.76
C GLY A 27 -0.21 5.34 -19.56
N THR A 28 0.36 4.15 -19.78
CA THR A 28 0.55 3.15 -18.72
C THR A 28 1.74 3.51 -17.85
N TRP A 29 1.50 3.71 -16.55
CA TRP A 29 2.54 3.92 -15.56
C TRP A 29 3.36 2.66 -15.28
N SER A 30 4.67 2.85 -15.14
CA SER A 30 5.64 1.84 -14.70
C SER A 30 6.28 2.27 -13.38
N VAL A 31 6.48 1.32 -12.47
CA VAL A 31 7.13 1.58 -11.17
C VAL A 31 8.63 1.77 -11.37
N VAL A 32 9.17 2.88 -10.89
CA VAL A 32 10.63 3.09 -10.84
C VAL A 32 11.17 2.66 -9.47
N SER A 33 10.56 3.17 -8.40
CA SER A 33 10.88 2.79 -7.03
C SER A 33 9.67 2.97 -6.11
N GLY A 34 9.61 2.19 -5.04
CA GLY A 34 8.58 2.34 -4.02
C GLY A 34 9.08 1.89 -2.65
N SER A 35 8.63 2.59 -1.61
CA SER A 35 8.86 2.20 -0.23
C SER A 35 7.59 2.41 0.59
N GLY A 36 7.50 1.69 1.70
CA GLY A 36 6.48 1.94 2.69
C GLY A 36 6.90 1.39 4.03
N GLY A 37 6.04 1.58 5.02
CA GLY A 37 6.25 1.03 6.34
C GLY A 37 4.95 0.82 7.09
N LEU A 38 5.02 -0.11 8.03
CA LEU A 38 4.03 -0.38 9.06
C LEU A 38 4.63 0.02 10.40
N THR A 39 4.08 1.04 11.04
CA THR A 39 4.48 1.44 12.39
C THR A 39 3.51 0.84 13.39
N PHE A 40 3.99 -0.07 14.24
CA PHE A 40 3.18 -0.70 15.28
C PHE A 40 2.71 0.32 16.31
N SER A 41 1.45 0.19 16.73
CA SER A 41 0.92 0.97 17.85
C SER A 41 1.48 0.46 19.20
N SER A 42 1.22 1.20 20.28
CA SER A 42 1.46 0.71 21.64
C SER A 42 0.76 -0.62 21.92
N ASP A 43 -0.49 -0.79 21.46
CA ASP A 43 -1.29 -2.00 21.71
C ASP A 43 -0.68 -3.22 21.01
N ALA A 44 -0.18 -3.02 19.78
CA ALA A 44 0.50 -4.06 19.01
C ALA A 44 1.81 -4.50 19.68
N LEU A 45 2.60 -3.53 20.15
CA LEU A 45 3.83 -3.79 20.88
C LEU A 45 3.56 -4.47 22.22
N SER A 46 2.48 -4.08 22.93
CA SER A 46 2.00 -4.76 24.12
C SER A 46 1.55 -6.18 23.83
N ALA A 47 0.87 -6.44 22.72
CA ALA A 47 0.47 -7.79 22.29
C ALA A 47 1.68 -8.70 22.08
N LEU A 48 2.69 -8.20 21.35
CA LEU A 48 3.94 -8.90 21.08
C LEU A 48 4.74 -9.15 22.37
N SER A 49 4.78 -8.15 23.26
CA SER A 49 5.46 -8.28 24.56
C SER A 49 4.76 -9.30 25.46
N ALA A 50 3.42 -9.26 25.54
CA ALA A 50 2.63 -10.16 26.38
C ALA A 50 2.70 -11.61 25.88
N SER A 51 2.84 -11.82 24.56
CA SER A 51 3.05 -13.14 23.97
C SER A 51 4.51 -13.63 24.04
N GLY A 52 5.43 -12.84 24.60
CA GLY A 52 6.87 -13.15 24.63
C GLY A 52 7.50 -13.27 23.23
N SER A 53 6.92 -12.59 22.24
CA SER A 53 7.30 -12.68 20.84
C SER A 53 8.16 -11.49 20.41
N ASN A 54 9.12 -11.74 19.52
CA ASN A 54 9.99 -10.74 18.93
C ASN A 54 9.85 -10.71 17.41
N ILE A 55 9.95 -9.52 16.84
CA ILE A 55 9.99 -9.33 15.39
C ILE A 55 11.43 -9.33 14.92
N ILE A 56 11.69 -10.10 13.87
CA ILE A 56 13.03 -10.30 13.30
C ILE A 56 12.94 -10.16 11.78
N THR A 57 13.82 -9.35 11.24
CA THR A 57 14.05 -9.20 9.79
C THR A 57 15.54 -9.36 9.52
N ALA A 58 15.97 -10.57 9.19
CA ALA A 58 17.37 -10.79 8.79
C ALA A 58 17.65 -10.06 7.47
N ALA A 59 18.89 -9.59 7.28
CA ALA A 59 19.30 -8.88 6.06
C ALA A 59 19.16 -9.74 4.79
N THR A 60 19.31 -11.06 4.92
CA THR A 60 19.02 -12.05 3.89
C THR A 60 17.91 -12.98 4.38
N ILE A 61 17.07 -13.44 3.45
CA ILE A 61 16.02 -14.41 3.77
C ILE A 61 16.69 -15.73 4.19
N PRO A 62 16.38 -16.29 5.38
CA PRO A 62 17.01 -17.48 5.89
C PRO A 62 16.72 -18.70 5.00
N THR A 63 17.71 -19.58 4.91
CA THR A 63 17.60 -20.84 4.17
C THR A 63 16.79 -21.86 4.96
N VAL A 64 15.46 -21.72 4.91
CA VAL A 64 14.50 -22.68 5.46
C VAL A 64 13.86 -23.46 4.31
N PRO A 65 13.91 -24.80 4.29
CA PRO A 65 13.28 -25.59 3.24
C PRO A 65 11.80 -25.23 3.05
N GLY A 66 11.41 -24.90 1.81
CA GLY A 66 10.04 -24.50 1.46
C GLY A 66 9.72 -23.02 1.64
N LEU A 67 10.60 -22.22 2.28
CA LEU A 67 10.41 -20.78 2.41
C LEU A 67 10.83 -20.07 1.10
N PRO A 68 10.01 -19.17 0.54
CA PRO A 68 10.33 -18.49 -0.71
C PRO A 68 11.49 -17.51 -0.54
N GLY A 69 12.32 -17.37 -1.59
CA GLY A 69 13.37 -16.34 -1.66
C GLY A 69 14.59 -16.61 -0.78
N ALA A 70 14.80 -17.83 -0.30
CA ALA A 70 15.96 -18.21 0.50
C ALA A 70 17.29 -17.72 -0.11
N GLY A 71 18.11 -17.05 0.71
CA GLY A 71 19.40 -16.49 0.32
C GLY A 71 19.34 -15.13 -0.40
N LEU A 72 18.16 -14.66 -0.81
CA LEU A 72 18.00 -13.33 -1.40
C LEU A 72 18.03 -12.23 -0.34
N ALA A 73 18.36 -11.01 -0.76
CA ALA A 73 18.27 -9.83 0.10
C ALA A 73 16.83 -9.61 0.57
N ASN A 74 16.64 -9.41 1.87
CA ASN A 74 15.35 -9.18 2.47
C ASN A 74 14.93 -7.72 2.27
N LYS A 75 13.77 -7.51 1.64
CA LYS A 75 13.19 -6.18 1.42
C LYS A 75 12.34 -5.67 2.58
N ALA A 76 12.24 -6.43 3.66
CA ALA A 76 11.65 -5.98 4.92
C ALA A 76 12.74 -5.68 5.95
N VAL A 77 12.63 -4.54 6.64
CA VAL A 77 13.52 -4.18 7.74
C VAL A 77 12.72 -3.69 8.93
N TYR A 78 12.88 -4.35 10.07
CA TYR A 78 12.29 -3.97 11.34
C TYR A 78 13.27 -3.12 12.15
N THR A 79 12.81 -1.92 12.54
CA THR A 79 13.55 -1.01 13.39
C THR A 79 12.90 -0.97 14.78
N LYS A 80 13.53 -1.64 15.76
CA LYS A 80 12.99 -1.76 17.12
C LYS A 80 12.74 -0.40 17.81
N ALA A 81 13.62 0.58 17.57
CA ALA A 81 13.51 1.91 18.19
C ALA A 81 12.22 2.65 17.83
N THR A 82 11.70 2.42 16.62
CA THR A 82 10.50 3.09 16.10
C THR A 82 9.29 2.17 16.00
N GLY A 83 9.46 0.86 16.27
CA GLY A 83 8.41 -0.13 16.05
C GLY A 83 7.97 -0.21 14.58
N ASN A 84 8.84 0.14 13.63
CA ASN A 84 8.50 0.22 12.21
C ASN A 84 9.07 -0.97 11.43
N VAL A 85 8.23 -1.62 10.63
CA VAL A 85 8.65 -2.52 9.56
C VAL A 85 8.60 -1.73 8.26
N SER A 86 9.76 -1.41 7.70
CA SER A 86 9.85 -0.83 6.36
C SER A 86 9.87 -1.91 5.29
N LEU A 87 9.27 -1.62 4.15
CA LEU A 87 9.14 -2.48 2.99
C LEU A 87 9.62 -1.72 1.75
N THR A 88 10.37 -2.41 0.89
CA THR A 88 10.71 -1.89 -0.44
C THR A 88 9.83 -2.56 -1.49
N PHE A 89 8.98 -1.77 -2.15
CA PHE A 89 8.09 -2.23 -3.20
C PHE A 89 8.79 -2.24 -4.55
N ASN A 90 8.57 -3.28 -5.33
CA ASN A 90 9.15 -3.46 -6.67
C ASN A 90 8.11 -3.67 -7.76
N THR A 91 6.84 -3.80 -7.39
CA THR A 91 5.74 -3.97 -8.34
C THR A 91 4.52 -3.25 -7.78
N ALA A 92 3.71 -2.67 -8.67
CA ALA A 92 2.45 -2.04 -8.32
C ALA A 92 1.43 -2.37 -9.40
N THR A 93 0.17 -2.47 -9.03
CA THR A 93 -0.95 -2.51 -9.99
C THR A 93 -1.61 -1.15 -10.03
N ILE A 94 -1.79 -0.63 -11.24
CA ILE A 94 -2.24 0.74 -11.49
C ILE A 94 -3.44 0.68 -12.44
N THR A 95 -4.47 1.49 -12.17
CA THR A 95 -5.66 1.63 -13.03
C THR A 95 -5.90 3.11 -13.29
N GLY A 96 -5.65 3.57 -14.52
CA GLY A 96 -5.52 5.00 -14.81
C GLY A 96 -4.36 5.59 -14.02
N ASP A 97 -4.64 6.58 -13.19
CA ASP A 97 -3.66 7.16 -12.26
C ASP A 97 -3.77 6.60 -10.84
N ALA A 98 -4.72 5.71 -10.55
CA ALA A 98 -4.92 5.18 -9.22
C ALA A 98 -4.03 3.96 -8.96
N LEU A 99 -3.27 3.98 -7.87
CA LEU A 99 -2.63 2.78 -7.35
C LEU A 99 -3.68 1.89 -6.70
N THR A 100 -3.68 0.62 -7.10
CA THR A 100 -4.60 -0.38 -6.57
C THR A 100 -3.89 -1.39 -5.66
N SER A 101 -2.62 -1.69 -5.93
CA SER A 101 -1.79 -2.51 -5.05
C SER A 101 -0.30 -2.19 -5.13
N LEU A 102 0.43 -2.55 -4.08
CA LEU A 102 1.89 -2.45 -3.97
C LEU A 102 2.45 -3.78 -3.45
N GLN A 103 3.42 -4.35 -4.14
CA GLN A 103 4.02 -5.64 -3.79
C GLN A 103 5.50 -5.48 -3.45
N ALA A 104 5.89 -6.07 -2.32
CA ALA A 104 7.26 -6.19 -1.87
C ALA A 104 7.70 -7.66 -2.00
N ALA A 105 8.10 -8.08 -3.21
CA ALA A 105 8.65 -9.42 -3.39
C ALA A 105 9.99 -9.57 -2.64
N ASN A 106 10.28 -10.76 -2.12
CA ASN A 106 11.47 -11.03 -1.31
C ASN A 106 11.52 -10.20 -0.01
N SER A 107 10.37 -9.86 0.54
CA SER A 107 10.23 -9.35 1.90
C SER A 107 9.92 -10.52 2.85
N LEU A 108 10.56 -10.57 4.02
CA LEU A 108 10.26 -11.53 5.07
C LEU A 108 10.30 -10.88 6.45
N VAL A 109 9.23 -11.03 7.20
CA VAL A 109 9.16 -10.71 8.63
C VAL A 109 8.96 -12.01 9.40
N ASN A 110 9.80 -12.27 10.40
CA ASN A 110 9.64 -13.40 11.32
C ASN A 110 9.15 -12.89 12.68
N ILE A 111 8.04 -13.42 13.17
CA ILE A 111 7.65 -13.30 14.57
C ILE A 111 8.09 -14.59 15.27
N ARG A 112 9.04 -14.46 16.19
CA ARG A 112 9.61 -15.58 16.93
C ARG A 112 9.30 -15.49 18.42
N ARG A 113 8.78 -16.58 18.97
CA ARG A 113 8.66 -16.80 20.41
C ARG A 113 9.65 -17.89 20.84
N SER A 114 10.36 -17.65 21.93
CA SER A 114 11.26 -18.63 22.54
C SER A 114 10.71 -19.02 23.91
N VAL A 115 10.61 -20.31 24.17
CA VAL A 115 10.12 -20.87 25.44
C VAL A 115 11.23 -21.73 26.02
N PHE A 116 11.58 -21.47 27.29
CA PHE A 116 12.46 -22.35 28.05
C PHE A 116 11.63 -23.52 28.56
N ASN A 117 12.08 -24.73 28.25
CA ASN A 117 11.45 -25.96 28.72
C ASN A 117 12.05 -26.36 30.08
N ASP A 118 11.33 -27.20 30.82
CA ASP A 118 11.76 -27.66 32.15
C ASP A 118 13.05 -28.49 32.12
N ASP A 119 13.42 -29.04 30.95
CA ASP A 119 14.67 -29.76 30.70
C ASP A 119 15.85 -28.85 30.38
N GLY A 120 15.66 -27.52 30.41
CA GLY A 120 16.67 -26.52 30.07
C GLY A 120 16.86 -26.28 28.58
N SER A 121 16.14 -26.99 27.71
CA SER A 121 16.13 -26.72 26.27
C SER A 121 15.29 -25.47 25.93
N VAL A 122 15.48 -24.94 24.71
CA VAL A 122 14.71 -23.80 24.21
C VAL A 122 13.93 -24.22 22.97
N SER A 123 12.60 -24.18 23.06
CA SER A 123 11.72 -24.32 21.91
C SER A 123 11.47 -22.97 21.25
N GLN A 124 11.59 -22.93 19.92
CA GLN A 124 11.40 -21.76 19.09
C GLN A 124 10.20 -21.93 18.18
N TYR A 125 9.23 -21.05 18.34
CA TYR A 125 8.04 -20.98 17.49
C TYR A 125 8.17 -19.79 16.56
N ASN A 126 8.14 -20.04 15.25
CA ASN A 126 8.33 -19.01 14.23
C ASN A 126 7.09 -18.87 13.37
N ILE A 127 6.70 -17.63 13.12
CA ILE A 127 5.75 -17.22 12.09
C ILE A 127 6.51 -16.40 11.06
N TYR A 128 6.52 -16.85 9.83
CA TYR A 128 7.10 -16.12 8.71
C TYR A 128 5.99 -15.50 7.88
N MET A 129 6.07 -14.19 7.67
CA MET A 129 5.23 -13.43 6.74
C MET A 129 6.10 -13.01 5.56
N ALA A 130 5.84 -13.57 4.39
CA ALA A 130 6.65 -13.36 3.18
C ALA A 130 5.84 -12.68 2.07
N ASN A 131 6.55 -11.99 1.16
CA ASN A 131 5.98 -11.39 -0.06
C ASN A 131 4.74 -10.53 0.23
N PHE A 132 4.95 -9.40 0.93
CA PHE A 132 3.85 -8.51 1.30
C PHE A 132 3.20 -7.89 0.06
N ASP A 133 1.88 -7.81 0.09
CA ASP A 133 1.05 -7.19 -0.94
C ASP A 133 0.01 -6.29 -0.26
N VAL A 134 0.11 -4.98 -0.48
CA VAL A 134 -0.81 -3.99 0.07
C VAL A 134 -1.84 -3.66 -0.99
N ASN A 135 -3.08 -4.09 -0.79
CA ASN A 135 -4.20 -3.75 -1.65
C ASN A 135 -4.91 -2.50 -1.12
N LEU A 136 -4.88 -1.44 -1.91
CA LEU A 136 -5.45 -0.13 -1.57
C LEU A 136 -6.96 -0.07 -1.82
N GLY A 137 -7.48 -0.91 -2.72
CA GLY A 137 -8.90 -0.97 -3.05
C GLY A 137 -9.78 -1.56 -1.93
N ASN A 138 -9.22 -2.47 -1.13
CA ASN A 138 -9.91 -3.07 0.03
C ASN A 138 -9.17 -2.82 1.36
N SER A 139 -8.23 -1.87 1.38
CA SER A 139 -7.41 -1.49 2.54
C SER A 139 -6.82 -2.68 3.32
N THR A 140 -6.32 -3.69 2.61
CA THR A 140 -5.84 -4.94 3.21
C THR A 140 -4.38 -5.22 2.84
N ILE A 141 -3.59 -5.59 3.85
CA ILE A 141 -2.21 -6.07 3.72
C ILE A 141 -2.24 -7.59 3.73
N PHE A 142 -1.77 -8.19 2.65
CA PHE A 142 -1.61 -9.62 2.48
C PHE A 142 -0.15 -10.03 2.63
N ALA A 143 0.07 -11.27 3.06
CA ALA A 143 1.38 -11.92 2.99
C ALA A 143 1.18 -13.43 2.89
N ASN A 144 2.16 -14.13 2.34
CA ASN A 144 2.24 -15.59 2.48
C ASN A 144 2.66 -15.92 3.91
N LEU A 145 1.83 -16.71 4.60
CA LEU A 145 2.05 -17.05 5.99
C LEU A 145 2.61 -18.48 6.10
N TYR A 146 3.69 -18.63 6.86
CA TYR A 146 4.28 -19.93 7.18
C TYR A 146 4.55 -20.04 8.67
N SER A 147 4.53 -21.25 9.21
CA SER A 147 4.99 -21.52 10.57
C SER A 147 6.01 -22.63 10.64
N ARG A 148 6.89 -22.58 11.63
CA ARG A 148 7.82 -23.66 11.94
C ARG A 148 8.13 -23.67 13.43
N THR A 149 8.14 -24.86 14.02
CA THR A 149 8.65 -25.10 15.37
C THR A 149 10.04 -25.71 15.27
N ASP A 150 11.04 -25.06 15.87
CA ASP A 150 12.44 -25.48 15.88
C ASP A 150 12.96 -25.84 14.48
N VAL A 151 13.48 -27.06 14.31
CA VAL A 151 13.92 -27.65 13.04
C VAL A 151 12.83 -28.47 12.34
N GLY A 152 11.58 -28.42 12.82
CA GLY A 152 10.45 -29.18 12.30
C GLY A 152 10.01 -28.81 10.88
N ALA A 153 8.91 -29.41 10.42
CA ALA A 153 8.38 -29.14 9.08
C ALA A 153 7.85 -27.69 8.98
N LEU A 154 8.06 -27.06 7.82
CA LEU A 154 7.43 -25.79 7.50
C LEU A 154 5.96 -26.04 7.13
N ILE A 155 5.04 -25.38 7.81
CA ILE A 155 3.62 -25.37 7.49
C ILE A 155 3.34 -24.13 6.65
N ASN A 156 2.67 -24.30 5.51
CA ASN A 156 2.30 -23.22 4.60
C ASN A 156 0.79 -22.96 4.68
N TYR A 157 0.39 -21.76 5.06
CA TYR A 157 -1.00 -21.33 5.12
C TYR A 157 -1.44 -20.57 3.86
N GLY A 158 -0.55 -20.39 2.88
CA GLY A 158 -0.80 -19.62 1.67
C GLY A 158 -0.87 -18.11 1.92
N LYS A 159 -1.43 -17.39 0.95
CA LYS A 159 -1.63 -15.94 1.02
C LYS A 159 -2.80 -15.63 1.96
N GLN A 160 -2.51 -14.92 3.04
CA GLN A 160 -3.47 -14.56 4.08
C GLN A 160 -3.65 -13.04 4.14
N ALA A 161 -4.85 -12.58 4.47
CA ALA A 161 -5.10 -11.20 4.86
C ALA A 161 -4.53 -11.01 6.27
N ILE A 162 -3.40 -10.33 6.38
CA ILE A 162 -2.72 -10.14 7.67
C ILE A 162 -3.41 -9.03 8.46
N PHE A 163 -3.54 -7.86 7.82
CA PHE A 163 -4.17 -6.70 8.42
C PHE A 163 -5.19 -6.08 7.45
N THR A 164 -6.33 -5.68 7.98
CA THR A 164 -7.31 -4.86 7.25
C THR A 164 -7.52 -3.58 8.04
N ALA A 165 -7.47 -2.44 7.36
CA ALA A 165 -7.76 -1.16 7.98
C ALA A 165 -9.25 -1.06 8.31
N ASP A 166 -9.60 -0.54 9.49
CA ASP A 166 -10.99 -0.43 9.91
C ASP A 166 -11.75 0.72 9.24
N VAL A 167 -11.05 1.59 8.51
CA VAL A 167 -11.63 2.59 7.62
C VAL A 167 -11.17 2.31 6.18
N PRO A 168 -12.10 2.23 5.21
CA PRO A 168 -11.73 2.02 3.82
C PRO A 168 -11.03 3.24 3.22
N GLY A 169 -10.14 2.98 2.26
CA GLY A 169 -9.45 3.99 1.47
C GLY A 169 -8.05 4.36 1.97
N VAL A 170 -7.48 5.34 1.26
CA VAL A 170 -6.13 5.87 1.46
C VAL A 170 -6.22 7.36 1.82
N ILE A 171 -5.48 7.79 2.83
CA ILE A 171 -5.42 9.16 3.32
C ILE A 171 -4.00 9.73 3.24
N GLY A 172 -3.91 11.06 3.26
CA GLY A 172 -2.64 11.78 3.21
C GLY A 172 -1.93 11.69 1.85
N GLY A 173 -0.86 12.46 1.70
CA GLY A 173 -0.05 12.47 0.47
C GLY A 173 -0.89 12.79 -0.77
N THR A 174 -0.80 11.93 -1.78
CA THR A 174 -1.58 12.03 -3.03
C THR A 174 -2.87 11.19 -3.00
N GLY A 175 -3.22 10.59 -1.85
CA GLY A 175 -4.37 9.71 -1.70
C GLY A 175 -4.26 8.43 -2.53
N GLY A 176 -3.04 7.96 -2.82
CA GLY A 176 -2.80 6.80 -3.68
C GLY A 176 -2.96 7.06 -5.18
N ASN A 177 -3.19 8.31 -5.59
CA ASN A 177 -3.18 8.67 -7.01
C ASN A 177 -1.78 9.11 -7.44
N ILE A 178 -1.38 8.76 -8.64
CA ILE A 178 -0.13 9.19 -9.26
C ILE A 178 -0.33 10.62 -9.76
N GLN A 179 0.46 11.53 -9.23
CA GLN A 179 0.50 12.92 -9.66
C GLN A 179 1.73 13.14 -10.52
N VAL A 180 1.53 13.64 -11.74
CA VAL A 180 2.62 14.01 -12.65
C VAL A 180 3.43 15.14 -12.03
N THR A 181 4.73 14.94 -11.87
CA THR A 181 5.66 15.93 -11.29
C THR A 181 6.52 16.62 -12.34
N SER A 182 6.83 15.94 -13.45
CA SER A 182 7.54 16.53 -14.58
C SER A 182 7.27 15.79 -15.87
N VAL A 183 7.51 16.46 -17.00
CA VAL A 183 7.53 15.85 -18.33
C VAL A 183 8.83 16.29 -19.01
N ALA A 184 9.70 15.34 -19.34
CA ALA A 184 10.98 15.62 -19.97
C ALA A 184 11.29 14.54 -21.01
N GLY A 185 11.77 14.96 -22.20
CA GLY A 185 12.17 14.02 -23.25
C GLY A 185 11.05 13.08 -23.72
N GLY A 186 9.79 13.50 -23.62
CA GLY A 186 8.66 12.63 -23.95
C GLY A 186 8.40 11.52 -22.93
N VAL A 187 8.79 11.72 -21.67
CA VAL A 187 8.47 10.82 -20.54
C VAL A 187 7.85 11.65 -19.43
N ALA A 188 6.68 11.24 -18.94
CA ALA A 188 6.07 11.78 -17.75
C ALA A 188 6.62 11.06 -16.51
N ASN A 189 7.04 11.82 -15.52
CA ASN A 189 7.41 11.32 -14.20
C ASN A 189 6.28 11.64 -13.24
N GLY A 190 5.95 10.70 -12.36
CA GLY A 190 4.89 10.83 -11.38
C GLY A 190 5.33 10.37 -10.01
N THR A 191 4.63 10.85 -9.00
CA THR A 191 4.79 10.37 -7.62
C THR A 191 3.44 10.04 -7.03
N ALA A 192 3.41 9.05 -6.15
CA ALA A 192 2.25 8.79 -5.34
C ALA A 192 2.65 8.49 -3.90
N SER A 193 1.79 8.86 -2.97
CA SER A 193 1.98 8.58 -1.55
C SER A 193 0.64 8.52 -0.83
N GLY A 194 0.66 7.89 0.35
CA GLY A 194 -0.50 7.84 1.23
C GLY A 194 -0.35 6.80 2.32
N SER A 195 -1.43 6.64 3.08
CA SER A 195 -1.55 5.73 4.21
C SER A 195 -2.93 5.08 4.17
N LEU A 196 -3.04 3.79 4.49
CA LEU A 196 -4.34 3.18 4.76
C LEU A 196 -5.06 3.94 5.87
N ALA A 197 -6.35 4.18 5.69
CA ALA A 197 -7.16 4.94 6.63
C ALA A 197 -7.49 4.13 7.89
N GLY A 198 -7.42 4.75 9.07
CA GLY A 198 -7.82 4.12 10.33
C GLY A 198 -6.77 3.19 10.94
N ALA A 199 -7.22 2.37 11.88
CA ALA A 199 -6.39 1.40 12.60
C ALA A 199 -6.35 0.07 11.86
N LEU A 200 -5.18 -0.57 11.86
CA LEU A 200 -5.02 -1.89 11.28
C LEU A 200 -5.51 -2.96 12.25
N ARG A 201 -6.38 -3.86 11.78
CA ARG A 201 -6.92 -4.97 12.56
C ARG A 201 -6.45 -6.28 11.95
N MET A 202 -6.02 -7.21 12.80
CA MET A 202 -5.64 -8.54 12.34
C MET A 202 -6.89 -9.36 12.01
N ASN A 203 -6.88 -10.06 10.88
CA ASN A 203 -8.00 -10.95 10.53
C ASN A 203 -8.11 -12.11 11.54
N ALA A 204 -9.33 -12.52 11.91
CA ALA A 204 -9.57 -13.55 12.92
C ALA A 204 -8.93 -14.92 12.58
N THR A 205 -8.96 -15.32 11.31
CA THR A 205 -8.32 -16.56 10.83
C THR A 205 -6.81 -16.44 10.97
N THR A 206 -6.22 -15.33 10.50
CA THR A 206 -4.78 -15.07 10.61
C THR A 206 -4.33 -15.02 12.06
N ALA A 207 -5.06 -14.33 12.94
CA ALA A 207 -4.77 -14.27 14.37
C ALA A 207 -4.75 -15.67 15.00
N THR A 208 -5.73 -16.51 14.66
CA THR A 208 -5.81 -17.89 15.17
C THR A 208 -4.64 -18.74 14.68
N ASN A 209 -4.25 -18.62 13.39
CA ASN A 209 -3.08 -19.30 12.85
C ASN A 209 -1.78 -18.84 13.54
N ILE A 210 -1.63 -17.54 13.78
CA ILE A 210 -0.46 -16.97 14.47
C ILE A 210 -0.39 -17.45 15.91
N LEU A 211 -1.50 -17.37 16.67
CA LEU A 211 -1.56 -17.84 18.05
C LEU A 211 -1.23 -19.34 18.15
N THR A 212 -1.83 -20.16 17.29
CA THR A 212 -1.58 -21.61 17.24
C THR A 212 -0.12 -21.91 16.92
N ALA A 213 0.43 -21.27 15.90
CA ALA A 213 1.82 -21.46 15.48
C ALA A 213 2.84 -21.00 16.53
N LEU A 214 2.51 -19.95 17.31
CA LEU A 214 3.32 -19.47 18.43
C LEU A 214 3.11 -20.29 19.71
N ASN A 215 2.31 -21.36 19.65
CA ASN A 215 1.95 -22.21 20.79
C ASN A 215 1.32 -21.40 21.94
N LEU A 216 0.37 -20.54 21.59
CA LEU A 216 -0.41 -19.70 22.50
C LEU A 216 -1.86 -20.16 22.50
N SER A 217 -2.58 -19.83 23.59
CA SER A 217 -4.01 -20.09 23.67
C SER A 217 -4.77 -19.36 22.56
N THR A 218 -5.76 -20.02 21.98
CA THR A 218 -6.71 -19.44 21.03
C THR A 218 -8.09 -19.19 21.67
N ALA A 219 -8.23 -19.49 22.96
CA ALA A 219 -9.48 -19.33 23.68
C ALA A 219 -9.93 -17.87 23.66
N ALA A 220 -11.23 -17.64 23.46
CA ALA A 220 -11.79 -16.28 23.40
C ALA A 220 -11.70 -15.52 24.73
N THR A 221 -11.45 -16.23 25.84
CA THR A 221 -11.29 -15.67 27.19
C THR A 221 -9.84 -15.45 27.58
N ASP A 222 -8.88 -15.90 26.77
CA ASP A 222 -7.46 -15.70 27.06
C ASP A 222 -7.06 -14.25 26.79
N PRO A 223 -6.47 -13.52 27.77
CA PRO A 223 -6.14 -12.11 27.60
C PRO A 223 -5.18 -11.82 26.44
N VAL A 224 -4.21 -12.70 26.18
CA VAL A 224 -3.25 -12.53 25.08
C VAL A 224 -3.96 -12.76 23.74
N ALA A 225 -4.82 -13.78 23.65
CA ALA A 225 -5.61 -14.05 22.46
C ALA A 225 -6.57 -12.89 22.13
N ILE A 226 -7.24 -12.33 23.14
CA ILE A 226 -8.09 -11.14 22.99
C ILE A 226 -7.25 -9.98 22.47
N LEU A 227 -6.12 -9.68 23.12
CA LEU A 227 -5.26 -8.56 22.76
C LEU A 227 -4.75 -8.68 21.31
N VAL A 228 -4.28 -9.85 20.88
CA VAL A 228 -3.84 -10.08 19.49
C VAL A 228 -4.97 -9.84 18.48
N ARG A 229 -6.21 -10.26 18.80
CA ARG A 229 -7.38 -10.12 17.92
C ARG A 229 -7.95 -8.70 17.86
N THR A 230 -7.89 -7.96 18.97
CA THR A 230 -8.56 -6.66 19.09
C THR A 230 -7.62 -5.47 19.06
N ALA A 231 -6.30 -5.66 19.20
CA ALA A 231 -5.33 -4.57 19.17
C ALA A 231 -5.44 -3.76 17.88
N ASN A 232 -5.17 -2.45 18.01
CA ASN A 232 -4.77 -1.65 16.87
C ASN A 232 -3.35 -2.06 16.49
N TRP A 233 -3.15 -2.67 15.32
CA TRP A 233 -1.83 -3.10 14.86
C TRP A 233 -0.95 -1.96 14.32
N GLY A 234 -1.48 -0.74 14.29
CA GLY A 234 -0.76 0.47 13.92
C GLY A 234 -1.24 1.10 12.64
N GLY A 235 -0.36 1.85 11.99
CA GLY A 235 -0.65 2.60 10.77
C GLY A 235 0.38 2.34 9.68
N THR A 236 -0.01 2.62 8.44
CA THR A 236 0.88 2.50 7.29
C THR A 236 1.31 3.85 6.75
N GLN A 237 2.41 3.87 6.00
CA GLN A 237 2.74 4.95 5.08
C GLN A 237 3.44 4.33 3.87
N ALA A 238 3.12 4.78 2.67
CA ALA A 238 3.77 4.34 1.45
C ALA A 238 4.00 5.52 0.51
N GLY A 239 5.04 5.39 -0.32
CA GLY A 239 5.40 6.35 -1.35
C GLY A 239 6.12 5.66 -2.51
N GLY A 240 5.98 6.21 -3.72
CA GLY A 240 6.64 5.68 -4.90
C GLY A 240 6.81 6.70 -5.99
N THR A 241 7.70 6.37 -6.92
CA THR A 241 7.98 7.12 -8.15
C THR A 241 7.65 6.26 -9.35
N PHE A 242 7.07 6.90 -10.37
CA PHE A 242 6.51 6.24 -11.54
C PHE A 242 6.93 6.99 -12.80
N THR A 243 7.02 6.26 -13.91
CA THR A 243 7.24 6.83 -15.23
C THR A 243 6.19 6.34 -16.20
N ALA A 244 5.82 7.18 -17.16
CA ALA A 244 4.97 6.78 -18.26
C ALA A 244 5.51 7.40 -19.57
N PRO A 245 5.44 6.69 -20.71
CA PRO A 245 5.76 7.29 -22.00
C PRO A 245 4.83 8.48 -22.24
N ALA A 246 5.30 9.55 -22.86
CA ALA A 246 4.49 10.72 -23.22
C ALA A 246 3.19 10.27 -23.86
N ALA A 247 2.07 10.75 -23.32
CA ALA A 247 0.78 10.64 -23.99
C ALA A 247 0.93 11.39 -25.32
N ILE A 248 1.10 10.64 -26.41
CA ILE A 248 1.07 11.18 -27.75
C ILE A 248 -0.33 11.77 -27.90
N PRO A 249 -0.50 13.09 -28.07
CA PRO A 249 -1.83 13.67 -28.13
C PRO A 249 -2.57 13.02 -29.29
N GLU A 250 -3.78 12.54 -29.03
CA GLU A 250 -4.54 11.83 -30.04
C GLU A 250 -4.69 12.71 -31.30
N PRO A 251 -4.67 12.14 -32.52
CA PRO A 251 -4.79 12.90 -33.76
C PRO A 251 -5.99 13.86 -33.75
N SER A 252 -7.07 13.46 -33.07
CA SER A 252 -8.28 14.25 -32.85
C SER A 252 -8.05 15.58 -32.12
N THR A 253 -7.13 15.62 -31.15
CA THR A 253 -6.78 16.84 -30.39
C THR A 253 -6.06 17.84 -31.28
N TYR A 254 -5.14 17.35 -32.11
CA TYR A 254 -4.47 18.17 -33.12
C TYR A 254 -5.44 18.64 -34.20
N VAL A 255 -6.39 17.79 -34.62
CA VAL A 255 -7.43 18.15 -35.58
C VAL A 255 -8.38 19.20 -34.99
N LEU A 256 -8.76 19.11 -33.71
CA LEU A 256 -9.61 20.10 -33.04
C LEU A 256 -8.89 21.44 -32.83
N MET A 257 -7.61 21.42 -32.44
CA MET A 257 -6.79 22.64 -32.40
C MET A 257 -6.63 23.25 -33.80
N GLY A 258 -6.37 22.43 -34.81
CA GLY A 258 -6.25 22.85 -36.19
C GLY A 258 -7.55 23.48 -36.71
N LEU A 259 -8.69 22.82 -36.50
CA LEU A 259 -10.01 23.33 -36.88
C LEU A 259 -10.38 24.60 -36.10
N GLY A 260 -10.03 24.69 -34.81
CA GLY A 260 -10.23 25.89 -33.99
C GLY A 260 -9.45 27.09 -34.53
N LEU A 261 -8.18 26.88 -34.91
CA LEU A 261 -7.34 27.92 -35.51
C LEU A 261 -7.83 28.34 -36.90
N VAL A 262 -8.28 27.39 -37.72
CA VAL A 262 -8.89 27.68 -39.03
C VAL A 262 -10.20 28.47 -38.86
N GLY A 263 -11.02 28.11 -37.88
CA GLY A 263 -12.26 28.82 -37.55
C GLY A 263 -12.01 30.27 -37.11
N ILE A 264 -11.04 30.50 -36.23
CA ILE A 264 -10.64 31.85 -35.80
C ILE A 264 -10.08 32.66 -36.98
N GLY A 265 -9.26 32.03 -37.84
CA GLY A 265 -8.74 32.67 -39.04
C GLY A 265 -9.83 33.09 -40.04
N ALA A 266 -10.84 32.25 -40.25
CA ALA A 266 -11.98 32.56 -41.11
C ALA A 266 -12.83 33.72 -40.57
N VAL A 267 -13.08 33.75 -39.26
CA VAL A 267 -13.82 34.85 -38.60
C VAL A 267 -13.02 36.17 -38.63
N ALA A 268 -11.71 36.11 -38.40
CA ALA A 268 -10.83 37.28 -38.48
C ALA A 268 -10.79 37.87 -39.91
N ARG A 269 -10.76 37.02 -40.94
CA ARG A 269 -10.81 37.47 -42.34
C ARG A 269 -12.14 38.13 -42.68
N ARG A 270 -13.25 37.59 -42.18
CA ARG A 270 -14.58 38.16 -42.40
C ARG A 270 -14.75 39.53 -41.73
N ARG A 271 -14.08 39.77 -40.59
CA ARG A 271 -14.06 41.08 -39.90
C ARG A 271 -13.17 42.14 -40.54
N ARG A 272 -12.21 41.77 -41.39
CA ARG A 272 -11.42 42.74 -42.18
C ARG A 272 -12.08 43.11 -43.51
N ALA A 273 -13.08 42.35 -43.94
CA ALA A 273 -13.83 42.57 -45.18
C ALA A 273 -15.18 43.29 -44.94
N ALA A 274 -15.48 43.65 -43.69
CA ALA A 274 -16.62 44.48 -43.26
C ALA A 274 -16.06 45.73 -42.59
#